data_AF-A0A8H3GM25-F1
#
_entry.id   AF-A0A8H3GM25-F1
#
_cell.length_a   1.000
_cell.length_b   1.000
_cell.length_c   1.000
_cell.angle_alpha   90.00
_cell.angle_beta   90.00
_cell.angle_gamma   90.00
#
_symmetry.space_group_name_H-M   'P 1'
#
loop_
_entity.id
_entity.type
_entity.pdbx_description
1 polymer ?
#
loop_
_entity_poly.entity_id
_entity_poly.type
_entity_poly.pdbx_seq_one_letter_code
_entity_poly.pdbx_strand_id
1 'polypeptide(L)'
;MASRLLVSLRSLSLSAPRRSLIRGLATISDAPGTPASTSDNTPTAPSLTHQWQSRPARKLSAKRRAIPSRISPPAETPEGHLRPSLEVEVNPNHGLYGFFRAVRDEVSGVTSYETIVPRHRVNDYSGRAWLASELRRKSFKDLHTLWYVLARERNLLATQVAEARRSNIEVPSFTNVKKSDLRCRKSMARIKQVLNERRLAYDDAVEMFKEGATPESEPEPTPAEPKASLFEAESTPSLEAKLSS
;
A
#
# COMPACT_ATOMS: atom_id res chain seq x y z
N MET A 1 -51.89 -21.56 14.70
CA MET A 1 -51.22 -21.20 13.44
C MET A 1 -49.74 -20.95 13.71
N ALA A 2 -48.88 -21.60 12.90
CA ALA A 2 -47.46 -21.32 12.65
C ALA A 2 -46.44 -21.40 13.81
N SER A 3 -45.89 -22.61 14.02
CA SER A 3 -44.49 -22.83 14.42
C SER A 3 -43.55 -22.39 13.29
N ARG A 4 -42.45 -21.68 13.60
CA ARG A 4 -41.29 -21.57 12.70
C ARG A 4 -40.00 -21.77 13.47
N LEU A 5 -39.29 -22.82 13.03
CA LEU A 5 -38.05 -23.37 13.53
C LEU A 5 -36.86 -22.46 13.21
N LEU A 6 -35.92 -22.35 14.15
CA LEU A 6 -34.61 -21.75 13.96
C LEU A 6 -33.71 -22.71 13.17
N VAL A 7 -33.24 -22.28 11.99
CA VAL A 7 -32.25 -23.02 11.19
C VAL A 7 -30.85 -22.48 11.52
N SER A 8 -30.03 -23.36 12.08
CA SER A 8 -28.60 -23.17 12.33
C SER A 8 -27.80 -23.57 11.09
N LEU A 9 -27.06 -22.63 10.49
CA LEU A 9 -26.15 -22.89 9.38
C LEU A 9 -24.73 -23.10 9.92
N ARG A 10 -24.33 -24.36 10.10
CA ARG A 10 -22.92 -24.77 10.24
C ARG A 10 -22.30 -24.92 8.85
N SER A 11 -21.29 -24.09 8.54
CA SER A 11 -20.47 -24.23 7.34
C SER A 11 -19.50 -25.42 7.49
N LEU A 12 -19.64 -26.44 6.65
CA LEU A 12 -18.73 -27.57 6.54
C LEU A 12 -17.52 -27.18 5.66
N SER A 13 -16.33 -27.22 6.24
CA SER A 13 -15.04 -27.09 5.55
C SER A 13 -14.65 -28.45 4.95
N LEU A 14 -14.67 -28.60 3.63
CA LEU A 14 -14.12 -29.77 2.94
C LEU A 14 -12.59 -29.61 2.77
N SER A 15 -11.84 -30.35 3.58
CA SER A 15 -10.40 -30.57 3.41
C SER A 15 -10.18 -31.76 2.49
N ALA A 16 -9.70 -31.52 1.26
CA ALA A 16 -9.35 -32.57 0.31
C ALA A 16 -7.82 -32.81 0.27
N PRO A 17 -7.32 -34.03 0.50
CA PRO A 17 -5.91 -34.35 0.31
C PRO A 17 -5.59 -34.69 -1.15
N ARG A 18 -4.51 -34.10 -1.68
CA ARG A 18 -3.96 -34.40 -3.01
C ARG A 18 -3.24 -35.76 -2.99
N ARG A 19 -3.76 -36.76 -3.70
CA ARG A 19 -3.09 -38.04 -3.98
C ARG A 19 -2.08 -37.86 -5.11
N SER A 20 -0.80 -38.19 -4.85
CA SER A 20 0.24 -38.32 -5.87
C SER A 20 0.19 -39.72 -6.50
N LEU A 21 0.06 -39.80 -7.82
CA LEU A 21 0.12 -41.03 -8.59
C LEU A 21 1.60 -41.45 -8.75
N ILE A 22 2.00 -42.55 -8.11
CA ILE A 22 3.23 -43.28 -8.44
C ILE A 22 2.82 -44.38 -9.43
N ARG A 23 3.31 -44.28 -10.66
CA ARG A 23 3.13 -45.27 -11.71
C ARG A 23 4.09 -46.43 -11.45
N GLY A 24 3.55 -47.57 -11.04
CA GLY A 24 4.27 -48.85 -11.01
C GLY A 24 4.45 -49.42 -12.41
N LEU A 25 5.56 -50.12 -12.62
CA LEU A 25 5.71 -51.11 -13.68
C LEU A 25 5.98 -52.47 -13.01
N ALA A 26 5.01 -53.37 -13.22
CA ALA A 26 5.10 -54.82 -13.27
C ALA A 26 6.30 -55.27 -14.12
N THR A 27 6.87 -56.48 -14.08
CA THR A 27 6.67 -57.81 -13.46
C THR A 27 7.88 -58.63 -13.98
N ILE A 28 8.26 -59.72 -13.33
CA ILE A 28 8.38 -61.06 -13.95
C ILE A 28 8.93 -62.04 -12.91
N SER A 29 8.17 -63.14 -12.82
CA SER A 29 8.40 -64.38 -12.10
C SER A 29 9.68 -65.08 -12.56
N ASP A 30 10.44 -65.68 -11.65
CA ASP A 30 10.47 -67.15 -11.53
C ASP A 30 11.55 -67.60 -10.54
N ALA A 31 11.12 -68.42 -9.58
CA ALA A 31 11.99 -69.34 -8.87
C ALA A 31 12.13 -70.62 -9.71
N PRO A 32 13.28 -71.31 -9.61
CA PRO A 32 13.12 -72.69 -9.16
C PRO A 32 14.28 -73.22 -8.29
N GLY A 33 13.90 -74.13 -7.40
CA GLY A 33 14.58 -75.43 -7.28
C GLY A 33 15.75 -75.53 -6.31
N THR A 34 15.45 -75.92 -5.08
CA THR A 34 16.39 -76.67 -4.24
C THR A 34 16.45 -78.13 -4.72
N PRO A 35 17.64 -78.73 -4.81
CA PRO A 35 17.76 -80.12 -4.39
C PRO A 35 18.79 -80.29 -3.27
N ALA A 36 18.52 -81.31 -2.46
CA ALA A 36 19.25 -81.68 -1.26
C ALA A 36 20.58 -82.40 -1.53
N SER A 37 21.39 -82.44 -0.47
CA SER A 37 22.18 -83.60 -0.01
C SER A 37 23.73 -83.57 -0.19
N THR A 38 24.37 -83.70 0.98
CA THR A 38 25.48 -84.62 1.33
C THR A 38 26.95 -84.18 1.19
N SER A 39 27.57 -84.10 2.37
CA SER A 39 28.94 -84.47 2.80
C SER A 39 30.20 -83.85 2.20
N ASP A 40 30.99 -83.31 3.13
CA ASP A 40 32.43 -83.56 3.35
C ASP A 40 33.41 -83.40 2.17
N ASN A 41 34.19 -82.33 2.21
CA ASN A 41 35.61 -82.37 2.58
C ASN A 41 36.34 -81.12 2.06
N THR A 42 36.92 -80.36 2.98
CA THR A 42 37.95 -79.34 2.71
C THR A 42 39.21 -79.98 2.14
N PRO A 43 39.83 -79.37 1.13
CA PRO A 43 41.17 -78.86 1.38
C PRO A 43 41.39 -77.44 0.82
N THR A 44 41.89 -76.59 1.72
CA THR A 44 42.74 -75.41 1.56
C THR A 44 42.99 -74.89 0.14
N ALA A 45 42.34 -73.77 -0.19
CA ALA A 45 42.72 -72.85 -1.28
C ALA A 45 43.04 -71.46 -0.69
N PRO A 46 44.01 -70.70 -1.25
CA PRO A 46 44.47 -69.45 -0.65
C PRO A 46 43.35 -68.39 -0.64
N SER A 47 43.10 -67.78 0.51
CA SER A 47 42.12 -66.71 0.65
C SER A 47 42.58 -65.46 -0.11
N LEU A 48 42.07 -65.26 -1.32
CA LEU A 48 42.05 -63.96 -1.97
C LEU A 48 40.93 -63.15 -1.31
N THR A 49 41.23 -62.54 -0.16
CA THR A 49 40.35 -61.55 0.45
C THR A 49 40.35 -60.32 -0.44
N HIS A 50 39.39 -60.24 -1.36
CA HIS A 50 39.11 -59.00 -2.09
C HIS A 50 38.53 -57.99 -1.07
N GLN A 51 39.42 -57.22 -0.43
CA GLN A 51 39.02 -56.17 0.49
C GLN A 51 38.34 -55.06 -0.34
N TRP A 52 37.03 -54.92 -0.19
CA TRP A 52 36.28 -53.83 -0.78
C TRP A 52 36.82 -52.51 -0.22
N GLN A 53 37.62 -51.80 -1.02
CA GLN A 53 38.03 -50.44 -0.66
C GLN A 53 36.77 -49.57 -0.58
N SER A 54 36.57 -48.92 0.56
CA SER A 54 35.47 -47.99 0.74
C SER A 54 35.55 -46.90 -0.32
N ARG A 55 34.49 -46.76 -1.13
CA ARG A 55 34.42 -45.70 -2.15
C ARG A 55 34.59 -44.33 -1.46
N PRO A 56 35.49 -43.46 -1.94
CA PRO A 56 35.61 -42.12 -1.38
C PRO A 56 34.30 -41.38 -1.55
N ALA A 57 33.93 -40.58 -0.55
CA ALA A 57 32.68 -39.84 -0.54
C ALA A 57 32.53 -39.03 -1.85
N ARG A 58 31.37 -39.16 -2.48
CA ARG A 58 31.05 -38.45 -3.73
C ARG A 58 31.15 -36.96 -3.48
N LYS A 59 32.11 -36.29 -4.13
CA LYS A 59 32.29 -34.83 -4.02
C LYS A 59 30.96 -34.14 -4.33
N LEU A 60 30.53 -33.24 -3.46
CA LEU A 60 29.31 -32.45 -3.67
C LEU A 60 29.38 -31.72 -5.02
N SER A 61 28.24 -31.66 -5.72
CA SER A 61 28.09 -30.87 -6.96
C SER A 61 28.62 -29.45 -6.76
N ALA A 62 29.22 -28.86 -7.80
CA ALA A 62 29.74 -27.48 -7.76
C ALA A 62 28.71 -26.49 -7.18
N LYS A 63 27.42 -26.71 -7.47
CA LYS A 63 26.30 -25.91 -6.95
C LYS A 63 26.11 -25.99 -5.43
N ARG A 64 26.44 -27.13 -4.80
CA ARG A 64 26.42 -27.32 -3.34
C ARG A 64 27.72 -26.87 -2.66
N ARG A 65 28.86 -26.91 -3.36
CA ARG A 65 30.13 -26.32 -2.89
C ARG A 65 30.10 -24.80 -2.85
N ALA A 66 29.33 -24.17 -3.73
CA ALA A 66 29.17 -22.71 -3.77
C ALA A 66 28.26 -22.15 -2.66
N ILE A 67 27.57 -23.00 -1.89
CA ILE A 67 26.75 -22.58 -0.76
C ILE A 67 27.61 -22.73 0.49
N PRO A 68 28.17 -21.66 1.06
CA PRO A 68 28.96 -21.77 2.28
C PRO A 68 28.09 -22.35 3.39
N SER A 69 28.49 -23.51 3.93
CA SER A 69 27.75 -24.23 4.99
C SER A 69 27.95 -23.62 6.38
N ARG A 70 28.30 -22.35 6.44
CA ARG A 70 28.55 -21.64 7.68
C ARG A 70 27.96 -20.26 7.47
N ILE A 71 26.93 -19.98 8.25
CA ILE A 71 26.49 -18.63 8.58
C ILE A 71 27.76 -17.86 8.90
N SER A 72 28.23 -17.04 7.96
CA SER A 72 29.19 -16.00 8.31
C SER A 72 28.57 -15.29 9.51
N PRO A 73 29.31 -15.04 10.61
CA PRO A 73 28.81 -14.08 11.59
C PRO A 73 28.33 -12.87 10.80
N PRO A 74 27.14 -12.31 11.10
CA PRO A 74 26.68 -11.14 10.39
C PRO A 74 27.86 -10.19 10.39
N ALA A 75 28.38 -9.86 9.21
CA ALA A 75 29.46 -8.90 9.14
C ALA A 75 28.96 -7.72 9.98
N GLU A 76 29.72 -7.37 11.01
CA GLU A 76 29.49 -6.14 11.77
C GLU A 76 29.67 -5.02 10.75
N THR A 77 28.60 -4.79 10.00
CA THR A 77 28.45 -3.69 9.10
C THR A 77 28.41 -2.54 10.09
N PRO A 78 29.42 -1.65 10.09
CA PRO A 78 29.49 -0.56 11.04
C PRO A 78 28.15 0.17 11.02
N GLU A 79 27.64 0.55 12.20
CA GLU A 79 26.35 1.22 12.33
C GLU A 79 26.28 2.42 11.38
N GLY A 80 25.50 2.28 10.30
CA GLY A 80 25.22 3.38 9.39
C GLY A 80 25.16 2.99 7.93
N HIS A 81 24.12 3.49 7.26
CA HIS A 81 24.01 3.53 5.80
C HIS A 81 24.98 4.54 5.16
N LEU A 82 25.74 5.27 5.98
CA LEU A 82 26.78 6.20 5.58
C LEU A 82 28.11 5.50 5.81
N ARG A 83 28.98 5.42 4.78
CA ARG A 83 30.37 5.02 4.97
C ARG A 83 31.08 6.21 5.59
N PRO A 84 31.29 6.27 6.93
CA PRO A 84 31.81 7.48 7.55
C PRO A 84 33.25 7.74 7.07
N SER A 85 33.95 6.66 6.68
CA SER A 85 35.28 6.68 6.10
C SER A 85 35.40 7.42 4.78
N LEU A 86 34.29 7.72 4.10
CA LEU A 86 34.30 8.42 2.81
C LEU A 86 34.18 9.93 2.97
N GLU A 87 33.81 10.44 4.16
CA GLU A 87 33.66 11.87 4.49
C GLU A 87 32.94 12.69 3.41
N VAL A 88 31.94 12.10 2.73
CA VAL A 88 31.17 12.80 1.70
C VAL A 88 30.10 13.65 2.36
N GLU A 89 30.25 14.97 2.22
CA GLU A 89 29.24 15.93 2.67
C GLU A 89 27.93 15.75 1.90
N VAL A 90 26.84 15.48 2.61
CA VAL A 90 25.50 15.39 2.02
C VAL A 90 24.83 16.75 2.11
N ASN A 91 24.39 17.28 0.97
CA ASN A 91 23.65 18.55 0.92
C ASN A 91 22.34 18.42 1.73
N PRO A 92 22.09 19.27 2.75
CA PRO A 92 20.85 19.24 3.53
C PRO A 92 19.58 19.48 2.69
N ASN A 93 19.66 20.27 1.61
CA ASN A 93 18.54 20.55 0.70
C ASN A 93 18.57 19.64 -0.53
N HIS A 94 18.66 18.32 -0.31
CA HIS A 94 18.64 17.36 -1.39
C HIS A 94 17.21 16.94 -1.77
N GLY A 95 16.90 16.89 -3.07
CA GLY A 95 15.56 16.51 -3.56
C GLY A 95 15.12 15.09 -3.18
N LEU A 96 16.08 14.17 -2.95
CA LEU A 96 15.77 12.80 -2.50
C LEU A 96 15.17 12.75 -1.09
N TYR A 97 15.38 13.78 -0.26
CA TYR A 97 14.73 13.83 1.04
C TYR A 97 13.19 13.85 0.94
N GLY A 98 12.65 14.19 -0.23
CA GLY A 98 11.20 14.09 -0.50
C GLY A 98 10.63 12.66 -0.51
N PHE A 99 11.46 11.61 -0.49
CA PHE A 99 11.00 10.21 -0.39
C PHE A 99 10.90 9.71 1.06
N PHE A 100 11.39 10.48 2.03
CA PHE A 100 11.42 10.11 3.44
C PHE A 100 10.50 11.03 4.25
N ARG A 101 10.01 10.55 5.40
CA ARG A 101 9.17 11.38 6.27
C ARG A 101 10.07 12.28 7.11
N ALA A 102 9.84 13.58 7.01
CA ALA A 102 10.47 14.54 7.91
C ALA A 102 9.80 14.44 9.29
N VAL A 103 10.56 14.02 10.29
CA VAL A 103 10.17 14.00 11.70
C VAL A 103 10.92 15.15 12.37
N ARG A 104 10.18 16.04 13.04
CA ARG A 104 10.77 17.09 13.85
C ARG A 104 10.74 16.67 15.29
N ASP A 105 11.91 16.60 15.89
CA ASP A 105 12.01 16.37 17.32
C ASP A 105 11.68 17.67 18.06
N GLU A 106 10.66 17.64 18.91
CA GLU A 106 10.17 18.83 19.63
C GLU A 106 11.23 19.39 20.60
N VAL A 107 12.08 18.51 21.14
CA VAL A 107 13.09 18.86 22.14
C VAL A 107 14.35 19.48 21.51
N SER A 108 14.84 18.91 20.41
CA SER A 108 16.09 19.35 19.77
C SER A 108 15.87 20.33 18.62
N GLY A 109 14.65 20.41 18.07
CA GLY A 109 14.34 21.20 16.88
C GLY A 109 14.98 20.66 15.60
N VAL A 110 15.74 19.56 15.67
CA VAL A 110 16.41 18.95 14.53
C VAL A 110 15.38 18.17 13.71
N THR A 111 15.39 18.37 12.39
CA THR A 111 14.56 17.59 11.46
C THR A 111 15.33 16.34 11.06
N SER A 112 14.88 15.18 11.51
CA SER A 112 15.39 13.88 11.10
C SER A 112 14.53 13.31 9.99
N TYR A 113 15.14 12.62 9.02
CA TYR A 113 14.43 11.95 7.93
C TYR A 113 14.34 10.46 8.22
N GLU A 114 13.15 9.99 8.57
CA GLU A 114 12.90 8.58 8.86
C GLU A 114 12.30 7.87 7.63
N THR A 115 12.83 6.68 7.34
CA THR A 115 12.34 5.87 6.21
C THR A 115 11.09 5.08 6.58
N ILE A 116 11.11 4.41 7.73
CA ILE A 116 9.98 3.62 8.24
C ILE A 116 9.52 4.25 9.55
N VAL A 117 8.35 4.88 9.54
CA VAL A 117 7.82 5.57 10.71
C VAL A 117 6.84 4.65 11.45
N PRO A 118 7.00 4.46 12.77
CA PRO A 118 6.06 3.70 13.57
C PRO A 118 4.66 4.32 13.55
N ARG A 119 3.63 3.47 13.56
CA ARG A 119 2.22 3.86 13.58
C ARG A 119 1.85 4.89 14.65
N HIS A 120 2.51 4.91 15.80
CA HIS A 120 2.21 5.87 16.87
C HIS A 120 2.74 7.28 16.59
N ARG A 121 3.77 7.42 15.73
CA ARG A 121 4.35 8.73 15.36
C ARG A 121 3.58 9.38 14.22
N VAL A 122 2.89 8.59 13.40
CA VAL A 122 2.03 9.12 12.34
C VAL A 122 0.65 9.37 12.95
N ASN A 123 0.17 10.61 12.92
CA ASN A 123 -1.18 10.95 13.35
C ASN A 123 -2.22 10.46 12.32
N ASP A 124 -2.40 9.14 12.23
CA ASP A 124 -3.22 8.45 11.24
C ASP A 124 -4.73 8.68 11.43
N TYR A 125 -5.11 9.25 12.56
CA TYR A 125 -6.48 9.48 13.01
C TYR A 125 -7.15 10.68 12.34
N SER A 126 -6.41 11.62 11.77
CA SER A 126 -6.97 12.90 11.29
C SER A 126 -7.28 12.95 9.78
N GLY A 127 -6.84 11.98 8.98
CA GLY A 127 -6.90 12.07 7.51
C GLY A 127 -8.11 11.39 6.83
N ARG A 128 -8.86 12.13 6.01
CA ARG A 128 -9.88 11.62 5.05
C ARG A 128 -9.46 11.88 3.59
N ALA A 129 -9.91 11.02 2.66
CA ALA A 129 -9.78 11.26 1.21
C ALA A 129 -10.75 12.35 0.70
N TRP A 130 -10.29 13.21 -0.22
CA TRP A 130 -11.05 14.31 -0.82
C TRP A 130 -12.39 13.90 -1.42
N LEU A 131 -13.50 14.57 -1.09
CA LEU A 131 -14.82 14.29 -1.68
C LEU A 131 -14.95 14.92 -3.07
N ALA A 132 -15.75 14.31 -3.95
CA ALA A 132 -16.00 14.86 -5.29
C ALA A 132 -16.69 16.24 -5.23
N SER A 133 -17.61 16.45 -4.29
CA SER A 133 -18.27 17.74 -4.06
C SER A 133 -17.27 18.86 -3.71
N GLU A 134 -16.25 18.54 -2.91
CA GLU A 134 -15.18 19.49 -2.54
C GLU A 134 -14.31 19.83 -3.76
N LEU A 135 -13.97 18.82 -4.57
CA LEU A 135 -13.11 18.96 -5.75
C LEU A 135 -13.78 19.74 -6.89
N ARG A 136 -15.12 19.65 -7.02
CA ARG A 136 -15.87 20.44 -8.02
C ARG A 136 -15.71 21.94 -7.84
N ARG A 137 -15.45 22.43 -6.62
CA ARG A 137 -15.25 23.85 -6.30
C ARG A 137 -13.83 24.36 -6.56
N LYS A 138 -12.91 23.52 -7.03
CA LYS A 138 -11.48 23.87 -7.22
C LYS A 138 -11.14 24.15 -8.67
N SER A 139 -10.19 25.06 -8.92
CA SER A 139 -9.71 25.38 -10.26
C SER A 139 -8.94 24.20 -10.89
N PHE A 140 -8.75 24.20 -12.21
CA PHE A 140 -7.92 23.19 -12.88
C PHE A 140 -6.48 23.17 -12.36
N LYS A 141 -5.89 24.36 -12.13
CA LYS A 141 -4.54 24.53 -11.59
C LYS A 141 -4.39 23.90 -10.19
N ASP A 142 -5.39 24.08 -9.34
CA ASP A 142 -5.39 23.50 -7.99
C ASP A 142 -5.52 21.97 -8.04
N LEU A 143 -6.40 21.44 -8.90
CA LEU A 143 -6.55 20.00 -9.10
C LEU A 143 -5.27 19.36 -9.62
N HIS A 144 -4.58 20.03 -10.55
CA HIS A 144 -3.31 19.58 -11.10
C HIS A 144 -2.19 19.61 -10.06
N THR A 145 -2.12 20.67 -9.24
CA THR A 145 -1.17 20.76 -8.13
C THR A 145 -1.42 19.66 -7.10
N LEU A 146 -2.69 19.47 -6.72
CA LEU A 146 -3.11 18.41 -5.79
C LEU A 146 -2.76 17.02 -6.33
N TRP A 147 -2.93 16.79 -7.64
CA TRP A 147 -2.54 15.53 -8.28
C TRP A 147 -1.07 15.18 -8.01
N TYR A 148 -0.15 16.14 -8.15
CA TYR A 148 1.27 15.91 -7.88
C TYR A 148 1.59 15.78 -6.39
N VAL A 149 0.89 16.49 -5.51
CA VAL A 149 1.02 16.29 -4.06
C VAL A 149 0.64 14.86 -3.69
N LEU A 150 -0.48 14.35 -4.22
CA LEU A 150 -0.92 12.97 -4.01
C LEU A 150 0.05 11.95 -4.63
N ALA A 151 0.60 12.24 -5.82
CA ALA A 151 1.58 11.38 -6.46
C ALA A 151 2.87 11.27 -5.65
N ARG A 152 3.37 12.38 -5.11
CA ARG A 152 4.54 12.42 -4.23
C ARG A 152 4.32 11.62 -2.95
N GLU A 153 3.17 11.78 -2.29
CA GLU A 153 2.85 10.99 -1.09
C GLU A 153 2.81 9.49 -1.41
N ARG A 154 2.22 9.09 -2.54
CA ARG A 154 2.22 7.68 -2.97
C ARG A 154 3.61 7.13 -3.23
N ASN A 155 4.51 7.93 -3.80
CA ASN A 155 5.91 7.54 -4.00
C ASN A 155 6.63 7.34 -2.66
N LEU A 156 6.46 8.27 -1.71
CA LEU A 156 6.98 8.14 -0.35
C LEU A 156 6.46 6.85 0.30
N LEU A 157 5.14 6.63 0.26
CA LEU A 157 4.51 5.42 0.82
C LEU A 157 5.06 4.14 0.18
N ALA A 158 5.32 4.13 -1.12
CA ALA A 158 5.91 2.99 -1.82
C ALA A 158 7.34 2.69 -1.33
N THR A 159 8.16 3.72 -1.10
CA THR A 159 9.49 3.59 -0.49
C THR A 159 9.40 2.95 0.90
N GLN A 160 8.45 3.38 1.74
CA GLN A 160 8.26 2.79 3.07
C GLN A 160 7.89 1.30 3.00
N VAL A 161 7.04 0.91 2.04
CA VAL A 161 6.70 -0.51 1.83
C VAL A 161 7.90 -1.31 1.36
N ALA A 162 8.70 -0.78 0.43
CA ALA A 162 9.88 -1.45 -0.10
C ALA A 162 10.91 -1.70 1.00
N GLU A 163 11.18 -0.70 1.84
CA GLU A 163 12.15 -0.79 2.93
C GLU A 163 11.64 -1.66 4.08
N ALA A 164 10.35 -1.63 4.40
CA ALA A 164 9.76 -2.56 5.37
C ALA A 164 9.87 -4.01 4.90
N ARG A 165 9.63 -4.27 3.60
CA ARG A 165 9.84 -5.61 3.02
C ARG A 165 11.29 -6.05 3.07
N ARG A 166 12.23 -5.14 2.75
CA ARG A 166 13.67 -5.41 2.82
C ARG A 166 14.12 -5.74 4.24
N SER A 167 13.56 -5.04 5.22
CA SER A 167 13.88 -5.20 6.64
C SER A 167 13.10 -6.34 7.32
N ASN A 168 12.32 -7.14 6.57
CA ASN A 168 11.44 -8.18 7.10
C ASN A 168 10.46 -7.69 8.19
N ILE A 169 10.03 -6.43 8.11
CA ILE A 169 9.07 -5.84 9.03
C ILE A 169 7.65 -6.09 8.52
N GLU A 170 6.76 -6.58 9.39
CA GLU A 170 5.35 -6.74 9.07
C GLU A 170 4.65 -5.39 8.90
N VAL A 171 4.44 -4.99 7.64
CA VAL A 171 3.84 -3.71 7.26
C VAL A 171 2.49 -3.40 7.95
N PRO A 172 1.52 -4.34 8.08
CA PRO A 172 0.21 -4.03 8.67
C PRO A 172 0.25 -3.68 10.15
N SER A 173 1.20 -4.28 10.87
CA SER A 173 1.40 -4.09 12.31
C SER A 173 2.18 -2.81 12.58
N PHE A 174 3.20 -2.54 11.76
CA PHE A 174 4.13 -1.43 11.96
C PHE A 174 3.61 -0.08 11.44
N THR A 175 2.82 -0.06 10.35
CA THR A 175 2.41 1.19 9.68
C THR A 175 0.98 1.12 9.10
N ASN A 176 0.31 2.27 8.95
CA ASN A 176 -0.96 2.37 8.21
C ASN A 176 -0.80 2.71 6.72
N VAL A 177 0.36 2.42 6.12
CA VAL A 177 0.70 2.81 4.73
C VAL A 177 -0.37 2.40 3.71
N LYS A 178 -0.96 1.20 3.84
CA LYS A 178 -2.03 0.71 2.95
C LYS A 178 -3.29 1.59 3.00
N LYS A 179 -3.68 2.07 4.18
CA LYS A 179 -4.86 2.93 4.35
C LYS A 179 -4.60 4.31 3.74
N SER A 180 -3.40 4.85 3.93
CA SER A 180 -2.99 6.14 3.36
C SER A 180 -2.90 6.09 1.84
N ASP A 181 -2.32 5.03 1.25
CA ASP A 181 -2.30 4.85 -0.22
C ASP A 181 -3.73 4.74 -0.78
N LEU A 182 -4.62 4.00 -0.10
CA LEU A 182 -6.02 3.89 -0.51
C LEU A 182 -6.73 5.26 -0.51
N ARG A 183 -6.49 6.10 0.52
CA ARG A 183 -7.05 7.46 0.58
C ARG A 183 -6.53 8.33 -0.57
N CYS A 184 -5.23 8.24 -0.89
CA CYS A 184 -4.63 8.94 -2.02
C CYS A 184 -5.24 8.50 -3.36
N ARG A 185 -5.33 7.18 -3.59
CA ARG A 185 -5.93 6.60 -4.80
C ARG A 185 -7.40 6.99 -4.97
N LYS A 186 -8.19 6.99 -3.89
CA LYS A 186 -9.59 7.46 -3.91
C LYS A 186 -9.69 8.93 -4.31
N SER A 187 -8.81 9.77 -3.77
CA SER A 187 -8.77 11.20 -4.12
C SER A 187 -8.39 11.39 -5.60
N MET A 188 -7.37 10.68 -6.08
CA MET A 188 -6.97 10.70 -7.50
C MET A 188 -8.09 10.24 -8.45
N ALA A 189 -8.82 9.18 -8.10
CA ALA A 189 -9.96 8.71 -8.89
C ALA A 189 -11.06 9.76 -9.00
N ARG A 190 -11.36 10.46 -7.90
CA ARG A 190 -12.36 11.54 -7.88
C ARG A 190 -11.91 12.77 -8.67
N ILE A 191 -10.61 13.09 -8.68
CA ILE A 191 -10.07 14.16 -9.54
C ILE A 191 -10.34 13.80 -11.02
N LYS A 192 -10.05 12.56 -11.44
CA LYS A 192 -10.35 12.12 -12.80
C LYS A 192 -11.84 12.20 -13.12
N GLN A 193 -12.69 11.78 -12.18
CA GLN A 193 -14.14 11.87 -12.33
C GLN A 193 -14.59 13.32 -12.55
N VAL A 194 -14.18 14.26 -11.69
CA VAL A 194 -14.56 15.68 -11.80
C VAL A 194 -14.07 16.32 -13.10
N LEU A 195 -12.86 15.98 -13.55
CA LEU A 195 -12.36 16.46 -14.84
C LEU A 195 -13.17 15.91 -16.03
N ASN A 196 -13.60 14.66 -15.95
CA ASN A 196 -14.48 14.07 -16.97
C ASN A 196 -15.87 14.71 -16.96
N GLU A 197 -16.47 14.91 -15.78
CA GLU A 197 -17.75 15.61 -15.62
C GLU A 197 -17.71 17.02 -16.23
N ARG A 198 -16.62 17.77 -15.98
CA ARG A 198 -16.43 19.11 -16.55
C ARG A 198 -16.29 19.11 -18.06
N ARG A 199 -15.57 18.13 -18.60
CA ARG A 199 -15.43 17.98 -20.06
C ARG A 199 -16.79 17.74 -20.70
N LEU A 200 -17.54 16.76 -20.19
CA LEU A 200 -18.87 16.44 -20.71
C LEU A 200 -19.80 17.66 -20.64
N ALA A 201 -19.86 18.33 -19.48
CA ALA A 201 -20.69 19.53 -19.35
C ALA A 201 -20.30 20.67 -20.30
N TYR A 202 -19.02 20.81 -20.63
CA TYR A 202 -18.55 21.78 -21.63
C TYR A 202 -18.94 21.37 -23.04
N ASP A 203 -18.73 20.09 -23.40
CA ASP A 203 -19.09 19.56 -24.71
C ASP A 203 -20.61 19.70 -24.96
N ASP A 204 -21.43 19.35 -23.96
CA ASP A 204 -22.89 19.51 -23.98
C ASP A 204 -23.30 20.99 -24.16
N ALA A 205 -22.68 21.91 -23.41
CA ALA A 205 -22.98 23.34 -23.53
C ALA A 205 -22.60 23.91 -24.90
N VAL A 206 -21.49 23.45 -25.47
CA VAL A 206 -21.05 23.83 -26.83
C VAL A 206 -22.01 23.28 -27.89
N GLU A 207 -22.53 22.08 -27.72
CA GLU A 207 -23.54 21.49 -28.61
C GLU A 207 -24.85 22.30 -28.56
N MET A 208 -25.39 22.56 -27.38
CA MET A 208 -26.58 23.41 -27.20
C MET A 208 -26.42 24.80 -27.82
N PHE A 209 -25.24 25.41 -27.66
CA PHE A 209 -24.95 26.71 -28.28
C PHE A 209 -24.96 26.64 -29.82
N LYS A 210 -24.45 25.56 -30.42
CA LYS A 210 -24.48 25.35 -31.88
C LYS A 210 -25.89 25.13 -32.41
N GLU A 211 -26.75 24.47 -31.64
CA GLU A 211 -28.16 24.24 -31.98
C GLU A 211 -29.02 25.51 -31.90
N GLY A 212 -28.43 26.65 -31.50
CA GLY A 212 -29.12 27.93 -31.43
C GLY A 212 -29.82 28.19 -30.10
N ALA A 213 -29.56 27.38 -29.07
CA ALA A 213 -29.95 27.71 -27.71
C ALA A 213 -29.05 28.83 -27.18
N THR A 214 -29.33 30.07 -27.56
CA THR A 214 -28.79 31.24 -26.86
C THR A 214 -29.34 31.23 -25.45
N PRO A 215 -28.49 31.17 -24.40
CA PRO A 215 -28.98 31.42 -23.05
C PRO A 215 -29.58 32.82 -23.04
N GLU A 216 -30.82 32.96 -22.57
CA GLU A 216 -31.40 34.26 -22.28
C GLU A 216 -30.40 35.01 -21.40
N SER A 217 -29.86 36.13 -21.89
CA SER A 217 -28.96 36.96 -21.11
C SER A 217 -29.78 37.53 -19.96
N GLU A 218 -29.69 36.92 -18.79
CA GLU A 218 -30.03 37.59 -17.53
C GLU A 218 -29.33 38.96 -17.59
N PRO A 219 -30.06 40.07 -17.45
CA PRO A 219 -29.44 41.38 -17.47
C PRO A 219 -28.36 41.40 -16.38
N GLU A 220 -27.13 41.71 -16.79
CA GLU A 220 -26.02 41.99 -15.88
C GLU A 220 -26.56 42.77 -14.66
N PRO A 221 -26.35 42.31 -13.41
CA PRO A 221 -26.75 43.08 -12.26
C PRO A 221 -25.94 44.37 -12.27
N THR A 222 -26.51 45.42 -12.84
CA THR A 222 -26.03 46.79 -12.71
C THR A 222 -25.70 47.02 -11.24
N PRO A 223 -24.52 47.57 -10.88
CA PRO A 223 -24.16 47.81 -9.49
C PRO A 223 -25.34 48.48 -8.79
N ALA A 224 -25.98 47.73 -7.89
CA ALA A 224 -27.18 48.17 -7.23
C ALA A 224 -26.87 49.47 -6.50
N GLU A 225 -27.41 50.58 -6.99
CA GLU A 225 -27.45 51.81 -6.23
C GLU A 225 -28.06 51.46 -4.86
N PRO A 226 -27.44 51.91 -3.75
CA PRO A 226 -27.97 51.62 -2.43
C PRO A 226 -29.39 52.18 -2.38
N LYS A 227 -30.38 51.30 -2.23
CA LYS A 227 -31.78 51.68 -2.06
C LYS A 227 -31.84 52.65 -0.87
N ALA A 228 -31.97 53.94 -1.18
CA ALA A 228 -32.18 54.97 -0.18
C ALA A 228 -33.43 54.56 0.61
N SER A 229 -33.23 54.32 1.90
CA SER A 229 -34.28 54.01 2.84
C SER A 229 -35.29 55.15 2.85
N LEU A 230 -36.44 54.94 2.20
CA LEU A 230 -37.64 55.72 2.40
C LEU A 230 -38.18 55.37 3.79
N PHE A 231 -37.51 55.86 4.83
CA PHE A 231 -38.03 55.86 6.19
C PHE A 231 -38.72 57.22 6.37
N GLU A 232 -40.02 57.25 6.13
CA GLU A 232 -40.88 58.37 6.53
C GLU A 232 -40.77 58.54 8.05
N ALA A 233 -40.13 59.62 8.46
CA ALA A 233 -40.15 60.04 9.85
C ALA A 233 -41.57 60.55 10.16
N GLU A 234 -42.38 59.71 10.81
CA GLU A 234 -43.58 60.18 11.48
C GLU A 234 -43.19 61.22 12.53
N SER A 235 -43.63 62.47 12.33
CA SER A 235 -43.55 63.51 13.34
C SER A 235 -44.55 63.19 14.45
N THR A 236 -44.05 62.78 15.62
CA THR A 236 -44.87 62.64 16.83
C THR A 236 -45.11 64.02 17.49
N PRO A 237 -46.26 64.20 18.16
CA PRO A 237 -46.96 65.49 18.24
C PRO A 237 -46.55 66.33 19.44
N SER A 238 -46.38 67.65 19.23
CA SER A 238 -46.26 68.64 20.31
C SER A 238 -47.55 69.42 20.49
N LEU A 239 -48.45 68.91 21.34
CA LEU A 239 -49.58 69.66 21.91
C LEU A 239 -49.80 69.21 23.36
N GLU A 240 -49.36 70.01 24.32
CA GLU A 240 -50.11 70.35 25.54
C GLU A 240 -49.26 71.34 26.39
N ALA A 241 -49.35 72.62 26.05
CA ALA A 241 -49.06 73.69 27.00
C ALA A 241 -50.37 74.00 27.76
N LYS A 242 -50.51 73.45 28.96
CA LYS A 242 -51.54 73.87 29.93
C LYS A 242 -51.14 75.21 30.54
N LEU A 243 -51.99 76.22 30.35
CA LEU A 243 -52.00 77.51 31.03
C LEU A 243 -52.89 77.45 32.30
N SER A 244 -52.53 78.25 33.31
CA SER A 244 -53.21 78.53 34.61
C SER A 244 -53.21 77.37 35.63
N SER A 245 -52.86 77.54 36.92
CA SER A 245 -52.75 78.71 37.80
C SER A 245 -51.59 78.53 38.78
#